data_AF-J8F0R6-F1
#
_entry.id   AF-J8F0R6-F1
#
_cell.length_a   1.000
_cell.length_b   1.000
_cell.length_c   1.000
_cell.angle_alpha   90.00
_cell.angle_beta   90.00
_cell.angle_gamma   90.00
#
_symmetry.space_group_name_H-M   'P 1'
#
loop_
_entity.id
_entity.type
_entity.pdbx_description
1 polymer ?
#
loop_
_entity_poly.entity_id
_entity_poly.type
_entity_poly.pdbx_seq_one_letter_code
_entity_poly.pdbx_strand_id
1 'polypeptide(L)' 'MTKLEELEKDFNQMKLDLKAIQHDMKNLETRILVAEKDVLTINKQLDKISANTTWILRLIISGLLTGVLGVVARTLL' A
#
# COMPACT_ATOMS: atom_id res chain seq x y z
N MET A 1 -3.40 34.56 43.45
CA MET A 1 -3.25 33.09 43.44
C MET A 1 -1.89 32.74 43.99
N THR A 2 -1.78 31.64 44.71
CA THR A 2 -0.49 31.14 45.20
C THR A 2 0.22 30.36 44.11
N LYS A 3 1.57 30.26 44.17
CA LYS A 3 2.34 29.42 43.24
C LYS A 3 1.89 27.95 43.22
N LEU A 4 1.29 27.48 44.31
CA LEU A 4 0.76 26.12 44.44
C LEU A 4 -0.51 25.94 43.58
N GLU A 5 -1.40 26.94 43.57
CA GLU A 5 -2.63 26.95 42.77
C GLU A 5 -2.32 26.97 41.27
N GLU A 6 -1.30 27.73 40.85
CA GLU A 6 -0.82 27.74 39.46
C GLU A 6 -0.26 26.37 39.05
N LEU A 7 0.56 25.76 39.91
CA LEU A 7 1.12 24.43 39.66
C LEU A 7 0.02 23.35 39.54
N GLU A 8 -1.00 23.40 40.40
CA GLU A 8 -2.13 22.48 40.34
C GLU A 8 -2.93 22.65 39.03
N LYS A 9 -3.13 23.89 38.60
CA LYS A 9 -3.78 24.20 37.32
C LYS A 9 -2.98 23.64 36.14
N ASP A 10 -1.68 23.86 36.11
CA ASP A 10 -0.80 23.38 35.04
C ASP A 10 -0.76 21.84 35.01
N PHE A 11 -0.71 21.19 36.17
CA PHE A 11 -0.78 19.74 36.28
C PHE A 11 -2.10 19.17 35.74
N ASN A 12 -3.22 19.80 36.07
CA ASN A 12 -4.53 19.41 35.55
C ASN A 12 -4.62 19.61 34.03
N GLN A 13 -4.05 20.69 33.50
CA GLN A 13 -3.98 20.91 32.05
C GLN A 13 -3.13 19.82 31.38
N MET A 14 -1.94 19.53 31.91
CA MET A 14 -1.09 18.44 31.40
C MET A 14 -1.80 17.09 31.37
N LYS A 15 -2.62 16.79 32.38
CA LYS A 15 -3.42 15.55 32.42
C LYS A 15 -4.47 15.49 31.31
N LEU A 16 -5.10 16.62 31.00
CA LEU A 16 -6.05 16.72 29.88
C LEU A 16 -5.33 16.56 28.54
N ASP A 17 -4.18 17.22 28.37
CA ASP A 17 -3.38 17.13 27.16
C ASP A 17 -2.88 15.69 26.93
N LEU A 18 -2.39 15.02 27.97
CA LEU A 18 -2.01 13.60 27.91
C LEU A 18 -3.17 12.69 27.47
N LYS A 19 -4.39 12.96 27.96
CA LYS A 19 -5.57 12.20 27.57
C LYS A 19 -5.92 12.43 26.09
N ALA A 20 -5.77 13.65 25.59
CA ALA A 20 -5.96 13.96 24.17
C ALA A 20 -4.90 13.25 23.31
N ILE A 21 -3.63 13.29 23.71
CA ILE A 21 -2.53 12.58 23.02
C ILE A 21 -2.80 11.07 22.97
N GLN A 22 -3.25 10.47 24.07
CA GLN A 22 -3.61 9.05 24.09
C GLN A 22 -4.74 8.70 23.12
N HIS A 23 -5.73 9.57 22.98
CA HIS A 23 -6.82 9.40 22.02
C HIS A 23 -6.29 9.48 20.58
N ASP A 24 -5.48 10.49 20.28
CA ASP A 24 -4.90 10.68 18.95
C ASP A 24 -3.98 9.52 18.57
N MET A 25 -3.20 9.00 19.52
CA MET A 25 -2.34 7.84 19.32
C MET A 25 -3.14 6.59 18.93
N LYS A 26 -4.29 6.33 19.59
CA LYS A 26 -5.19 5.21 19.22
C LYS A 26 -5.80 5.37 17.82
N ASN A 27 -6.15 6.60 17.45
CA ASN A 27 -6.64 6.89 16.11
C ASN A 27 -5.55 6.68 15.05
N LEU A 28 -4.31 7.11 15.34
CA LEU A 28 -3.15 6.86 14.48
C LEU A 28 -2.86 5.37 14.33
N GLU A 29 -2.88 4.61 15.42
CA GLU A 29 -2.71 3.15 15.40
C GLU A 29 -3.75 2.49 14.47
N THR A 30 -5.02 2.89 14.58
CA THR A 30 -6.08 2.39 13.70
C THR A 30 -5.81 2.71 12.22
N ARG A 31 -5.39 3.93 11.91
CA ARG A 31 -5.06 4.36 10.54
C ARG A 31 -3.84 3.62 9.99
N ILE A 32 -2.84 3.34 10.83
CA ILE A 32 -1.65 2.56 10.46
C ILE A 32 -2.06 1.12 10.13
N LEU A 33 -2.88 0.47 10.98
CA LEU A 33 -3.36 -0.90 10.71
C LEU A 33 -4.16 -1.01 9.41
N VAL A 34 -4.96 0.01 9.08
CA VAL A 34 -5.65 0.08 7.78
C VAL A 34 -4.66 0.23 6.64
N ALA A 35 -3.70 1.16 6.75
CA ALA A 35 -2.68 1.37 5.73
C ALA A 35 -1.82 0.11 5.48
N GLU A 36 -1.46 -0.63 6.53
CA GLU A 36 -0.75 -1.91 6.40
C GLU A 36 -1.56 -2.95 5.61
N LYS A 37 -2.87 -3.05 5.86
CA LYS A 37 -3.77 -3.93 5.11
C LYS A 37 -3.91 -3.51 3.65
N ASP A 38 -3.97 -2.22 3.38
CA ASP A 38 -4.04 -1.68 2.03
C ASP A 38 -2.74 -1.99 1.26
N VAL A 39 -1.57 -1.81 1.88
CA VAL A 39 -0.27 -2.17 1.29
C VAL A 39 -0.19 -3.65 0.95
N LEU A 40 -0.63 -4.54 1.85
CA LEU A 40 -0.69 -5.98 1.59
C LEU A 40 -1.63 -6.32 0.43
N THR A 41 -2.75 -5.62 0.31
CA THR A 41 -3.72 -5.82 -0.77
C THR A 41 -3.15 -5.36 -2.11
N ILE A 42 -2.52 -4.18 -2.14
CA ILE A 42 -1.81 -3.64 -3.31
C ILE A 42 -0.73 -4.62 -3.78
N ASN A 43 0.07 -5.16 -2.86
CA ASN A 43 1.12 -6.11 -3.19
C ASN A 43 0.55 -7.38 -3.88
N LYS A 44 -0.53 -7.96 -3.35
CA LYS A 44 -1.21 -9.10 -3.99
C LYS A 44 -1.79 -8.78 -5.36
N GLN A 45 -2.29 -7.55 -5.56
CA GLN A 45 -2.78 -7.11 -6.87
C GLN A 45 -1.63 -6.94 -7.86
N LEU A 46 -0.48 -6.40 -7.42
CA LEU A 46 0.72 -6.29 -8.23
C LEU A 46 1.24 -7.66 -8.68
N ASP A 47 1.22 -8.68 -7.82
CA ASP A 47 1.60 -10.05 -8.20
C ASP A 47 0.71 -10.60 -9.33
N LYS A 48 -0.61 -10.38 -9.24
CA LYS A 48 -1.56 -10.78 -10.28
C LYS A 48 -1.31 -10.02 -11.59
N ILE A 49 -1.05 -8.73 -11.51
CA ILE A 49 -0.70 -7.90 -12.68
C ILE A 49 0.59 -8.42 -13.32
N SER A 50 1.63 -8.67 -12.51
CA SER A 50 2.93 -9.21 -12.96
C SER A 50 2.80 -10.56 -13.66
N ALA A 51 1.98 -11.47 -13.10
CA ALA A 51 1.68 -12.73 -13.76
C ALA A 51 0.99 -12.49 -15.12
N ASN A 52 -0.07 -11.68 -15.14
CA ASN A 52 -0.83 -11.39 -16.37
C ASN A 52 0.04 -10.73 -17.44
N THR A 53 0.89 -9.76 -17.09
CA THR A 53 1.80 -9.12 -18.06
C THR A 53 2.84 -10.10 -18.60
N THR A 54 3.33 -11.02 -17.77
CA THR A 54 4.21 -12.12 -18.22
C THR A 54 3.50 -13.04 -19.23
N TRP A 55 2.24 -13.40 -18.98
CA TRP A 55 1.44 -14.20 -19.92
C TRP A 55 1.20 -13.46 -21.24
N ILE A 56 0.84 -12.17 -21.19
CA ILE A 56 0.65 -11.34 -22.38
C ILE A 56 1.94 -11.28 -23.21
N LEU A 57 3.10 -11.07 -22.57
CA LEU A 57 4.39 -11.04 -23.27
C LEU A 57 4.67 -12.34 -24.03
N ARG A 58 4.38 -13.50 -23.42
CA ARG A 58 4.55 -14.81 -24.07
C ARG A 58 3.63 -14.96 -25.29
N LEU A 59 2.37 -14.52 -25.20
CA LEU A 59 1.43 -14.58 -26.32
C LEU A 59 1.89 -13.70 -27.48
N ILE A 60 2.36 -12.48 -27.19
CA ILE A 60 2.90 -11.58 -28.22
C ILE A 60 4.09 -12.23 -28.93
N ILE A 61 5.09 -12.73 -28.17
CA ILE A 61 6.26 -13.39 -28.76
C ILE A 61 5.85 -14.60 -29.60
N SER A 62 4.94 -15.44 -29.09
CA SER A 62 4.48 -16.64 -29.80
C SER A 62 3.73 -16.29 -31.09
N GLY A 63 2.87 -15.27 -31.06
CA GLY A 63 2.16 -14.77 -32.24
C GLY A 63 3.11 -14.22 -33.30
N LEU A 64 4.13 -13.45 -32.89
CA LEU A 64 5.15 -12.94 -33.80
C LEU A 64 5.97 -14.07 -34.43
N LEU A 65 6.45 -15.03 -33.63
CA LEU A 65 7.21 -16.18 -34.13
C LEU A 65 6.39 -17.02 -35.11
N THR A 66 5.13 -17.31 -34.77
CA THR A 66 4.22 -18.08 -35.63
C THR A 66 3.95 -17.35 -36.95
N GLY A 67 3.76 -16.03 -36.90
CA GLY A 67 3.58 -15.21 -38.08
C GLY A 67 4.80 -15.26 -39.02
N VAL A 68 6.01 -15.11 -38.49
CA VAL A 68 7.25 -15.20 -39.27
C VAL A 68 7.42 -16.59 -39.87
N LEU A 69 7.24 -17.65 -39.07
CA LEU A 69 7.35 -19.03 -39.56
C LEU A 69 6.30 -19.35 -40.64
N GLY A 70 5.08 -18.84 -40.51
CA GLY A 70 4.03 -19.00 -41.52
C GLY A 70 4.39 -18.36 -42.86
N VAL A 71 4.99 -17.15 -42.84
CA VAL A 71 5.49 -16.50 -44.07
C VAL A 71 6.61 -17.33 -44.69
N VAL A 72 7.59 -17.76 -43.90
CA VAL A 72 8.72 -18.57 -44.37
C VAL A 72 8.23 -19.88 -44.99
N ALA A 73 7.33 -20.60 -44.33
CA ALA A 73 6.74 -21.84 -44.84
C ALA A 73 6.04 -21.63 -46.18
N ARG A 74 5.26 -20.54 -46.33
CA ARG A 74 4.58 -20.20 -47.58
C ARG A 74 5.55 -19.85 -48.72
N THR A 75 6.72 -19.30 -48.40
CA THR A 75 7.72 -18.94 -49.42
C THR A 75 8.63 -20.09 -49.84
N LEU A 76 8.79 -21.11 -48.99
CA LEU A 76 9.70 -22.24 -49.22
C LEU A 76 9.00 -23.52 -49.72
N LEU A 77 7.70 -23.69 -49.45
CA LEU A 77 6.86 -24.81 -49.91
C LEU A 77 5.97 -24.36 -51.06
#